data_AF-A0A439K7P7-F1
#
_entry.id   AF-A0A439K7P7-F1
#
_cell.length_a   1.000
_cell.length_b   1.000
_cell.length_c   1.000
_cell.angle_alpha   90.00
_cell.angle_beta   90.00
_cell.angle_gamma   90.00
#
_symmetry.space_group_name_H-M   'P 1'
#
loop_
_entity.id
_entity.type
_entity.pdbx_description
1 polymer ?
#
loop_
_entity_poly.entity_id
_entity_poly.type
_entity_poly.pdbx_seq_one_letter_code
_entity_poly.pdbx_strand_id
1 'polypeptide(L)'
;MTTSLSPLLDPEVRHVLDLDRQAAAPPFEAGTPEEARRAYEQGFPALQGEREPVGSLTERTITGPGGPLTLRIYRGHGVSGAAAPALLYLHGGGWVIGNLDSHDEICRWLANMAACVVVSPDYRLAPEHKFPAAIEDCRAALSFMQDGAGDLGIDAERIAVAGDSAGGNLATVLCLLARGDKNPPTAQLL
;
A
#
# COMPACT_ATOMS: atom_id res chain seq x y z
N MET A 1 34.48 12.84 8.03
CA MET A 1 35.03 12.19 6.82
C MET A 1 33.87 11.62 6.05
N THR A 2 33.37 12.35 5.05
CA THR A 2 32.29 11.91 4.17
C THR A 2 32.89 11.08 3.05
N THR A 3 32.87 9.75 3.21
CA THR A 3 33.15 8.86 2.09
C THR A 3 32.07 9.14 1.05
N SER A 4 32.46 9.71 -0.09
CA SER A 4 31.55 9.94 -1.21
C SER A 4 30.97 8.59 -1.63
N LEU A 5 29.69 8.33 -1.31
CA LEU A 5 28.94 7.16 -1.76
C LEU A 5 28.76 7.13 -3.29
N SER A 6 29.19 8.19 -3.97
CA SER A 6 28.90 8.47 -5.37
C SER A 6 29.25 7.33 -6.34
N PRO A 7 30.41 6.62 -6.29
CA PRO A 7 30.69 5.58 -7.28
C PRO A 7 29.96 4.24 -7.03
N LEU A 8 29.31 4.05 -5.87
CA LEU A 8 28.64 2.80 -5.49
C LEU A 8 27.14 2.78 -5.80
N LEU A 9 26.55 3.94 -6.10
CA LEU A 9 25.11 4.03 -6.41
C LEU A 9 24.84 3.70 -7.88
N ASP A 10 23.80 2.89 -8.11
CA ASP A 10 23.22 2.69 -9.43
C ASP A 10 22.96 4.06 -10.11
N PRO A 11 23.24 4.20 -11.42
CA PRO A 11 23.04 5.46 -12.13
C PRO A 11 21.63 6.03 -12.01
N GLU A 12 20.59 5.18 -12.01
CA GLU A 12 19.20 5.61 -11.90
C GLU A 12 18.88 6.08 -10.49
N VAL A 13 19.35 5.36 -9.46
CA VAL A 13 19.23 5.80 -8.06
C VAL A 13 19.92 7.14 -7.84
N ARG A 14 21.09 7.33 -8.44
CA ARG A 14 21.80 8.62 -8.37
C ARG A 14 21.00 9.73 -9.04
N HIS A 15 20.40 9.46 -10.20
CA HIS A 15 19.56 10.43 -10.89
C HIS A 15 18.37 10.88 -10.03
N VAL A 16 17.69 9.94 -9.37
CA VAL A 16 16.59 10.26 -8.43
C VAL A 16 17.07 11.16 -7.29
N LEU A 17 18.22 10.85 -6.68
CA LEU A 17 18.80 11.69 -5.62
C LEU A 17 19.21 13.09 -6.11
N ASP A 18 19.66 13.21 -7.36
CA ASP A 18 19.99 14.51 -7.94
C ASP A 18 18.74 15.35 -8.21
N LEU A 19 17.63 14.72 -8.64
CA LEU A 19 16.33 15.38 -8.78
C LEU A 19 15.80 15.85 -7.42
N ASP A 20 15.90 15.03 -6.38
CA ASP A 20 15.50 15.39 -5.01
C ASP A 20 16.29 16.60 -4.47
N ARG A 21 17.62 16.59 -4.65
CA ARG A 21 18.48 17.74 -4.29
C ARG A 21 18.12 19.01 -5.05
N GLN A 22 17.75 18.89 -6.33
CA GLN A 22 17.35 20.03 -7.15
C GLN A 22 15.99 20.60 -6.74
N ALA A 23 15.06 19.74 -6.34
CA ALA A 23 13.76 20.15 -5.85
C ALA A 23 13.86 20.96 -4.54
N ALA A 24 14.92 20.72 -3.75
CA ALA A 24 15.18 21.41 -2.50
C ALA A 24 13.96 21.42 -1.56
N ALA A 25 13.20 20.32 -1.58
CA ALA A 25 12.03 20.16 -0.73
C ALA A 25 12.45 20.12 0.74
N PRO A 26 11.68 20.74 1.66
CA PRO A 26 11.92 20.59 3.09
C PRO A 26 11.83 19.11 3.51
N PRO A 27 12.63 18.68 4.51
CA PRO A 27 12.44 17.38 5.14
C PRO A 27 11.01 17.20 5.67
N PHE A 28 10.49 15.97 5.66
CA PHE A 28 9.12 15.68 6.09
C PHE A 28 8.83 16.16 7.52
N GLU A 29 9.83 16.13 8.40
CA GLU A 29 9.74 16.53 9.80
C GLU A 29 9.82 18.04 10.03
N ALA A 30 10.05 18.85 8.99
CA ALA A 30 10.24 20.29 9.11
C ALA A 30 8.93 21.09 9.24
N GLY A 31 7.78 20.49 8.92
CA GLY A 31 6.46 21.13 8.91
C GLY A 31 5.40 20.38 9.71
N THR A 32 4.12 20.67 9.45
CA THR A 32 3.00 19.91 10.03
C THR A 32 2.76 18.60 9.28
N PRO A 33 2.08 17.60 9.90
CA PRO A 33 1.65 16.39 9.19
C PRO A 33 0.86 16.66 7.92
N GLU A 34 -0.02 17.65 7.92
CA GLU A 34 -0.82 18.04 6.75
C GLU A 34 0.03 18.61 5.62
N GLU A 35 1.07 19.38 5.94
CA GLU A 35 2.03 19.89 4.95
C GLU A 35 2.84 18.75 4.35
N ALA A 36 3.32 17.82 5.18
CA ALA A 36 4.07 16.64 4.73
C ALA A 36 3.20 15.74 3.83
N ARG A 37 1.94 15.50 4.20
CA ARG A 37 0.98 14.73 3.38
C ARG A 37 0.78 15.38 2.02
N ARG A 38 0.48 16.68 1.98
CA ARG A 38 0.27 17.43 0.74
C ARG A 38 1.50 17.38 -0.16
N ALA A 39 2.69 17.57 0.41
CA ALA A 39 3.94 17.51 -0.35
C ALA A 39 4.16 16.11 -0.94
N TYR A 40 3.93 15.06 -0.16
CA TYR A 40 4.04 13.68 -0.61
C TYR A 40 3.04 13.36 -1.74
N GLU A 41 1.79 13.75 -1.58
CA GLU A 41 0.72 13.54 -2.57
C GLU A 41 0.97 14.27 -3.89
N GLN A 42 1.58 15.45 -3.86
CA GLN A 42 1.85 16.23 -5.07
C GLN A 42 3.12 15.77 -5.79
N GLY A 43 4.15 15.36 -5.05
CA GLY A 43 5.44 14.98 -5.64
C GLY A 43 5.52 13.51 -6.04
N PHE A 44 5.05 12.61 -5.19
CA PHE A 44 5.35 11.19 -5.30
C PHE A 44 4.69 10.51 -6.52
N PRO A 45 3.45 10.84 -6.94
CA PRO A 45 2.87 10.28 -8.16
C PRO A 45 3.64 10.63 -9.44
N ALA A 46 4.29 11.80 -9.50
CA ALA A 46 5.08 12.20 -10.67
C ALA A 46 6.37 11.37 -10.83
N LEU A 47 6.80 10.68 -9.77
CA LEU A 47 7.96 9.78 -9.78
C LEU A 47 7.61 8.34 -10.19
N GLN A 48 6.31 8.02 -10.34
CA GLN A 48 5.84 6.65 -10.59
C GLN A 48 5.65 6.32 -12.07
N GLY A 49 5.76 7.31 -12.96
CA GLY A 49 5.54 7.14 -14.40
C GLY A 49 4.06 7.24 -14.80
N GLU A 50 3.75 6.78 -16.01
CA GLU A 50 2.37 6.76 -16.51
C GLU A 50 1.56 5.65 -15.82
N ARG A 51 0.27 5.92 -15.59
CA ARG A 51 -0.59 4.96 -14.91
C ARG A 51 -0.90 3.74 -15.74
N GLU A 52 -0.44 2.57 -15.29
CA GLU A 52 -0.70 1.29 -15.93
C GLU A 52 -2.22 0.98 -15.92
N PRO A 53 -2.84 0.73 -17.08
CA PRO A 53 -4.23 0.28 -17.13
C PRO A 53 -4.41 -1.04 -16.36
N VAL A 54 -5.59 -1.23 -15.77
CA VAL A 54 -5.98 -2.49 -15.12
C VAL A 54 -7.30 -2.96 -15.68
N GLY A 55 -7.63 -4.25 -15.50
CA GLY A 55 -8.90 -4.83 -15.96
C GLY A 55 -10.13 -4.16 -15.34
N SER A 56 -10.05 -3.80 -14.05
CA SER A 56 -11.01 -2.90 -13.42
C SER A 56 -10.42 -2.21 -12.20
N LEU A 57 -10.92 -1.01 -11.91
CA LEU A 57 -10.61 -0.25 -10.70
C LEU A 57 -11.91 0.21 -10.05
N THR A 58 -12.11 -0.13 -8.78
CA THR A 58 -13.29 0.27 -8.02
C THR A 58 -12.93 0.64 -6.59
N GLU A 59 -13.73 1.50 -5.97
CA GLU A 59 -13.62 1.78 -4.55
C GLU A 59 -14.83 1.20 -3.80
N ARG A 60 -14.60 0.72 -2.59
CA ARG A 60 -15.65 0.27 -1.67
C ARG A 60 -15.37 0.79 -0.27
N THR A 61 -16.38 1.32 0.40
CA THR A 61 -16.29 1.71 1.80
C THR A 61 -16.88 0.61 2.66
N ILE A 62 -16.13 0.15 3.66
CA ILE A 62 -16.55 -0.84 4.64
C ILE A 62 -16.69 -0.19 6.02
N THR A 63 -17.36 -0.88 6.95
CA THR A 63 -17.35 -0.49 8.36
C THR A 63 -16.02 -0.90 8.99
N GLY A 64 -15.16 0.06 9.29
CA GLY A 64 -13.91 -0.13 10.00
C GLY A 64 -14.04 0.11 11.52
N PRO A 65 -13.01 -0.27 12.30
CA PRO A 65 -13.05 -0.17 13.76
C PRO A 65 -13.04 1.28 14.27
N GLY A 66 -12.56 2.23 13.47
CA GLY A 66 -12.57 3.67 13.77
C GLY A 66 -13.63 4.49 13.03
N GLY A 67 -14.52 3.84 12.27
CA GLY A 67 -15.43 4.50 11.33
C GLY A 67 -15.32 3.92 9.92
N PRO A 68 -15.89 4.58 8.90
CA PRO A 68 -15.81 4.13 7.52
C PRO A 68 -14.35 3.97 7.05
N LEU A 69 -14.03 2.84 6.42
CA LEU A 69 -12.72 2.53 5.84
C LEU A 69 -12.87 2.34 4.33
N THR A 70 -12.23 3.20 3.53
CA THR A 70 -12.24 3.09 2.08
C THR A 70 -11.19 2.10 1.61
N LEU A 71 -11.57 1.22 0.69
CA LEU A 71 -10.70 0.26 0.02
C LEU A 71 -10.70 0.57 -1.47
N ARG A 72 -9.52 0.60 -2.08
CA ARG A 72 -9.37 0.60 -3.54
C ARG A 72 -9.02 -0.82 -4.01
N ILE A 73 -9.78 -1.29 -4.98
CA ILE A 73 -9.72 -2.66 -5.49
C ILE A 73 -9.31 -2.62 -6.95
N TYR A 74 -8.16 -3.21 -7.24
CA TYR A 74 -7.56 -3.30 -8.56
C TYR A 74 -7.67 -4.74 -9.03
N ARG A 75 -8.12 -4.95 -10.25
CA ARG A 75 -8.16 -6.28 -10.87
C ARG A 75 -7.25 -6.28 -12.08
N GLY A 76 -6.23 -7.13 -12.06
CA GLY A 76 -5.27 -7.23 -13.16
C GLY A 76 -5.91 -7.63 -14.50
N HIS A 77 -5.21 -7.39 -15.60
CA HIS A 77 -5.66 -7.83 -16.92
C HIS A 77 -5.87 -9.34 -16.99
N GLY A 78 -6.99 -9.77 -17.57
CA GLY A 78 -7.31 -11.18 -17.77
C GLY A 78 -7.69 -11.97 -16.51
N VAL A 79 -7.73 -11.32 -15.34
CA VAL A 79 -8.09 -11.98 -14.07
C VAL A 79 -9.57 -12.34 -14.03
N SER A 80 -9.87 -13.64 -13.99
CA SER A 80 -11.24 -14.18 -13.97
C SER A 80 -12.05 -13.69 -12.78
N GLY A 81 -13.35 -13.45 -12.98
CA GLY A 81 -14.30 -13.03 -11.94
C GLY A 81 -14.57 -14.06 -10.83
N ALA A 82 -13.86 -15.19 -10.80
CA ALA A 82 -14.06 -16.26 -9.84
C ALA A 82 -12.70 -16.80 -9.35
N ALA A 83 -12.57 -16.98 -8.03
CA ALA A 83 -11.45 -17.61 -7.33
C ALA A 83 -10.04 -17.08 -7.72
N ALA A 84 -9.94 -15.79 -8.06
CA ALA A 84 -8.67 -15.14 -8.33
C ALA A 84 -7.75 -15.11 -7.09
N PRO A 85 -6.42 -15.17 -7.25
CA PRO A 85 -5.53 -14.88 -6.13
C PRO A 85 -5.68 -13.41 -5.75
N ALA A 86 -5.42 -13.08 -4.48
CA ALA A 86 -5.56 -11.72 -4.00
C ALA A 86 -4.36 -11.26 -3.20
N LEU A 87 -4.15 -9.95 -3.18
CA LEU A 87 -3.11 -9.27 -2.43
C LEU A 87 -3.72 -8.13 -1.63
N LEU A 88 -3.52 -8.13 -0.33
CA LEU A 88 -3.74 -6.94 0.50
C LEU A 88 -2.45 -6.11 0.49
N TYR A 89 -2.47 -4.96 -0.18
CA TYR A 89 -1.34 -4.03 -0.23
C TYR A 89 -1.51 -2.93 0.82
N LEU A 90 -0.49 -2.71 1.64
CA LEU A 90 -0.46 -1.73 2.71
C LEU A 90 0.59 -0.69 2.38
N HIS A 91 0.18 0.56 2.16
CA HIS A 91 1.09 1.61 1.72
C HIS A 91 2.11 2.00 2.80
N GLY A 92 3.26 2.55 2.38
CA GLY A 92 4.25 3.15 3.25
C GLY A 92 3.91 4.59 3.66
N GLY A 93 4.89 5.25 4.29
CA GLY A 93 4.77 6.65 4.72
C GLY A 93 4.80 6.88 6.24
N GLY A 94 5.47 5.99 6.99
CA GLY A 94 5.72 6.21 8.41
C GLY A 94 4.46 6.37 9.27
N TRP A 95 3.33 5.81 8.82
CA TRP A 95 2.00 5.96 9.41
C TRP A 95 1.46 7.41 9.44
N VAL A 96 2.14 8.37 8.83
CA VAL A 96 1.77 9.80 8.86
C VAL A 96 1.44 10.33 7.47
N ILE A 97 2.17 9.88 6.45
CA ILE A 97 1.97 10.23 5.04
C ILE A 97 1.61 8.98 4.23
N GLY A 98 1.33 9.18 2.95
CA GLY A 98 0.85 8.11 2.06
C GLY A 98 -0.67 7.93 2.15
N ASN A 99 -1.23 7.41 1.07
CA ASN A 99 -2.65 7.16 0.86
C ASN A 99 -2.82 6.28 -0.40
N LEU A 100 -4.07 6.05 -0.81
CA LEU A 100 -4.42 5.29 -2.03
C LEU A 100 -3.81 5.86 -3.32
N ASP A 101 -3.75 7.18 -3.48
CA ASP A 101 -3.26 7.81 -4.72
C ASP A 101 -1.73 7.79 -4.84
N SER A 102 -1.05 7.97 -3.72
CA SER A 102 0.41 7.91 -3.65
C SER A 102 0.98 6.52 -3.88
N HIS A 103 0.18 5.45 -3.79
CA HIS A 103 0.60 4.08 -4.07
C HIS A 103 -0.28 3.40 -5.11
N ASP A 104 -0.99 4.19 -5.93
CA ASP A 104 -1.89 3.71 -6.99
C ASP A 104 -1.11 2.87 -8.01
N GLU A 105 0.09 3.32 -8.38
CA GLU A 105 0.85 2.69 -9.47
C GLU A 105 1.43 1.33 -9.10
N ILE A 106 2.02 1.21 -7.92
CA ILE A 106 2.52 -0.07 -7.44
C ILE A 106 1.38 -1.09 -7.30
N CYS A 107 0.18 -0.67 -6.89
CA CYS A 107 -0.98 -1.55 -6.85
C CYS A 107 -1.41 -2.02 -8.25
N ARG A 108 -1.35 -1.15 -9.27
CA ARG A 108 -1.65 -1.53 -10.67
C ARG A 108 -0.63 -2.52 -11.21
N TRP A 109 0.66 -2.25 -11.01
CA TRP A 109 1.73 -3.14 -11.43
C TRP A 109 1.60 -4.50 -10.77
N LEU A 110 1.38 -4.54 -9.46
CA LEU A 110 1.21 -5.80 -8.73
C LEU A 110 -0.03 -6.57 -9.22
N ALA A 111 -1.15 -5.89 -9.45
CA ALA A 111 -2.37 -6.52 -9.97
C ALA A 111 -2.12 -7.19 -11.34
N ASN A 112 -1.45 -6.48 -12.26
CA ASN A 112 -1.15 -6.99 -13.59
C ASN A 112 -0.06 -8.07 -13.58
N MET A 113 1.08 -7.81 -12.95
CA MET A 113 2.23 -8.71 -12.95
C MET A 113 1.94 -10.03 -12.23
N ALA A 114 1.19 -9.99 -11.12
CA ALA A 114 0.81 -11.18 -10.38
C ALA A 114 -0.51 -11.81 -10.84
N ALA A 115 -1.17 -11.23 -11.85
CA ALA A 115 -2.48 -11.66 -12.36
C ALA A 115 -3.49 -11.90 -11.20
N CYS A 116 -3.63 -10.90 -10.34
CA CYS A 116 -4.40 -11.00 -9.09
C CYS A 116 -5.38 -9.83 -8.89
N VAL A 117 -6.16 -9.91 -7.81
CA VAL A 117 -6.91 -8.78 -7.28
C VAL A 117 -6.12 -8.14 -6.15
N VAL A 118 -5.78 -6.86 -6.28
CA VAL A 118 -5.14 -6.09 -5.21
C VAL A 118 -6.20 -5.29 -4.47
N VAL A 119 -6.19 -5.33 -3.14
CA VAL A 119 -7.02 -4.49 -2.27
C VAL A 119 -6.08 -3.63 -1.44
N SER A 120 -6.26 -2.31 -1.47
CA SER A 120 -5.49 -1.35 -0.67
C SER A 120 -6.43 -0.58 0.25
N PRO A 121 -6.26 -0.63 1.58
CA PRO A 121 -7.03 0.18 2.52
C PRO A 121 -6.43 1.57 2.70
N ASP A 122 -7.30 2.58 2.80
CA ASP A 122 -6.96 3.94 3.22
C ASP A 122 -6.98 4.00 4.77
N TYR A 123 -6.00 3.34 5.39
CA TYR A 123 -5.99 3.14 6.84
C TYR A 123 -5.74 4.45 7.60
N ARG A 124 -6.24 4.56 8.83
CA ARG A 124 -6.10 5.76 9.67
C ARG A 124 -4.63 6.09 9.97
N LEU A 125 -4.30 7.37 9.83
CA LEU A 125 -2.94 7.90 10.00
C LEU A 125 -2.74 8.57 11.37
N ALA A 126 -1.49 8.52 11.84
CA ALA A 126 -1.00 9.34 12.93
C ALA A 126 -0.71 10.77 12.45
N PRO A 127 -0.73 11.77 13.34
CA PRO A 127 -0.91 11.68 14.80
C PRO A 127 -2.36 11.60 15.31
N GLU A 128 -3.35 11.80 14.44
CA GLU A 128 -4.78 11.82 14.77
C GLU A 128 -5.24 10.46 15.30
N HIS A 129 -4.72 9.40 14.69
CA HIS A 129 -4.99 8.01 15.06
C HIS A 129 -3.69 7.28 15.33
N LYS A 130 -3.23 7.35 16.57
CA LYS A 130 -2.01 6.66 17.01
C LYS A 130 -2.20 5.15 16.98
N PHE A 131 -1.09 4.42 17.09
CA PHE A 131 -1.11 2.98 17.32
C PHE A 131 -2.13 2.61 18.43
N PRO A 132 -3.00 1.60 18.21
CA PRO A 132 -2.96 0.59 17.15
C PRO A 132 -3.86 0.86 15.92
N ALA A 133 -4.35 2.09 15.68
CA ALA A 133 -5.39 2.35 14.69
C ALA A 133 -5.13 1.78 13.28
N ALA A 134 -3.94 2.02 12.72
CA ALA A 134 -3.60 1.56 11.37
C ALA A 134 -3.65 0.02 11.23
N ILE A 135 -3.11 -0.73 12.20
CA ILE A 135 -3.11 -2.20 12.14
C ILE A 135 -4.51 -2.79 12.36
N GLU A 136 -5.36 -2.13 13.14
CA GLU A 136 -6.77 -2.51 13.30
C GLU A 136 -7.53 -2.36 11.97
N ASP A 137 -7.31 -1.27 11.24
CA ASP A 137 -7.92 -1.05 9.92
C ASP A 137 -7.43 -2.07 8.89
N CYS A 138 -6.12 -2.37 8.89
CA CYS A 138 -5.55 -3.40 8.02
C CYS A 138 -6.14 -4.79 8.32
N ARG A 139 -6.37 -5.12 9.60
CA ARG A 139 -7.03 -6.37 10.00
C ARG A 139 -8.49 -6.40 9.55
N ALA A 140 -9.20 -5.28 9.62
CA ALA A 140 -10.57 -5.17 9.13
C ALA A 140 -10.65 -5.37 7.61
N ALA A 141 -9.69 -4.80 6.86
CA ALA A 141 -9.59 -5.01 5.41
C ALA A 141 -9.32 -6.50 5.06
N LEU A 142 -8.43 -7.17 5.78
CA LEU A 142 -8.17 -8.61 5.59
C LEU A 142 -9.42 -9.45 5.88
N SER A 143 -10.13 -9.20 6.98
CA SER A 143 -11.39 -9.89 7.30
C SER A 143 -12.43 -9.68 6.21
N PHE A 144 -12.59 -8.44 5.74
CA PHE A 144 -13.50 -8.14 4.63
C PHE A 144 -13.16 -8.93 3.37
N MET A 145 -11.88 -9.08 3.03
CA MET A 145 -11.46 -9.90 1.88
C MET A 145 -11.80 -11.38 2.08
N GLN A 146 -11.53 -11.93 3.27
CA GLN A 146 -11.78 -13.33 3.59
C GLN A 146 -13.29 -13.65 3.59
N ASP A 147 -14.08 -12.81 4.24
CA ASP A 147 -15.54 -12.98 4.40
C ASP A 147 -16.29 -12.67 3.10
N GLY A 148 -15.82 -11.67 2.34
CA GLY A 148 -16.39 -11.20 1.07
C GLY A 148 -15.76 -11.82 -0.18
N ALA A 149 -15.03 -12.92 -0.05
CA ALA A 149 -14.22 -13.48 -1.14
C ALA A 149 -15.04 -13.76 -2.42
N GLY A 150 -16.26 -14.29 -2.27
CA GLY A 150 -17.17 -14.54 -3.40
C GLY A 150 -17.55 -13.25 -4.14
N ASP A 151 -17.90 -12.19 -3.41
CA ASP A 151 -18.30 -10.89 -3.98
C ASP A 151 -17.15 -10.16 -4.65
N LEU A 152 -15.92 -10.39 -4.17
CA LEU A 152 -14.69 -9.87 -4.76
C LEU A 152 -14.21 -10.74 -5.93
N GLY A 153 -14.76 -11.94 -6.10
CA GLY A 153 -14.32 -12.93 -7.09
C GLY A 153 -12.91 -13.45 -6.82
N ILE A 154 -12.52 -13.53 -5.55
CA ILE A 154 -11.21 -14.01 -5.09
C ILE A 154 -11.34 -15.34 -4.34
N ASP A 155 -10.21 -16.01 -4.14
CA ASP A 155 -10.08 -17.21 -3.33
C ASP A 155 -9.58 -16.84 -1.93
N ALA A 156 -10.41 -17.08 -0.91
CA ALA A 156 -10.10 -16.76 0.49
C ALA A 156 -8.89 -17.54 1.03
N GLU A 157 -8.53 -18.68 0.40
CA GLU A 157 -7.36 -19.48 0.75
C GLU A 157 -6.10 -19.03 -0.03
N ARG A 158 -6.19 -17.97 -0.87
CA ARG A 158 -5.06 -17.44 -1.65
C ARG A 158 -4.94 -15.93 -1.55
N ILE A 159 -4.97 -15.43 -0.32
CA ILE A 159 -4.73 -14.03 0.01
C ILE A 159 -3.28 -13.88 0.50
N ALA A 160 -2.47 -13.10 -0.20
CA ALA A 160 -1.17 -12.65 0.25
C ALA A 160 -1.27 -11.25 0.89
N VAL A 161 -0.26 -10.85 1.66
CA VAL A 161 -0.10 -9.48 2.16
C VAL A 161 1.22 -8.87 1.69
N ALA A 162 1.21 -7.58 1.38
CA ALA A 162 2.41 -6.84 1.02
C ALA A 162 2.36 -5.40 1.54
N GLY A 163 3.52 -4.77 1.60
CA GLY A 163 3.61 -3.33 1.82
C GLY A 163 5.05 -2.86 1.87
N ASP A 164 5.26 -1.57 1.62
CA ASP A 164 6.57 -0.94 1.65
C ASP A 164 6.78 -0.17 2.97
N SER A 165 8.01 -0.14 3.49
CA SER A 165 8.38 0.65 4.67
C SER A 165 7.44 0.40 5.88
N ALA A 166 6.67 1.40 6.32
CA ALA A 166 5.65 1.27 7.37
C ALA A 166 4.55 0.25 6.99
N GLY A 167 4.17 0.16 5.72
CA GLY A 167 3.28 -0.86 5.18
C GLY A 167 3.86 -2.26 5.27
N GLY A 168 5.17 -2.41 5.07
CA GLY A 168 5.88 -3.68 5.27
C GLY A 168 5.89 -4.11 6.74
N ASN A 169 6.04 -3.14 7.66
CA ASN A 169 5.83 -3.40 9.09
C ASN A 169 4.40 -3.88 9.36
N LEU A 170 3.38 -3.19 8.85
CA LEU A 170 1.98 -3.58 9.02
C LEU A 170 1.71 -4.98 8.45
N ALA A 171 2.23 -5.31 7.26
CA ALA A 171 2.08 -6.63 6.64
C ALA A 171 2.69 -7.73 7.52
N THR A 172 3.86 -7.47 8.09
CA THR A 172 4.54 -8.40 9.01
C THR A 172 3.72 -8.63 10.28
N VAL A 173 3.27 -7.55 10.92
CA VAL A 173 2.47 -7.63 12.15
C VAL A 173 1.14 -8.33 11.89
N LEU A 174 0.51 -8.07 10.75
CA LEU A 174 -0.75 -8.69 10.36
C LEU A 174 -0.61 -10.21 10.20
N CYS A 175 0.46 -10.70 9.54
CA CYS A 175 0.77 -12.13 9.48
C CYS A 175 0.92 -12.76 10.88
N LEU A 176 1.61 -12.08 11.79
CA LEU A 176 1.78 -12.56 13.17
C LEU A 176 0.45 -12.66 13.92
N LEU A 177 -0.42 -11.66 13.76
CA LEU A 177 -1.75 -11.63 14.36
C LEU A 177 -2.70 -12.69 13.78
N ALA A 178 -2.55 -13.01 12.49
CA ALA A 178 -3.40 -13.95 11.77
C ALA A 178 -2.94 -15.41 11.85
N ARG A 179 -1.78 -15.72 12.47
CA ARG A 179 -1.16 -17.06 12.47
C ARG A 179 -2.07 -18.20 12.94
N GLY A 180 -3.08 -17.92 13.76
CA GLY A 180 -4.04 -18.91 14.26
C GLY A 180 -5.43 -18.83 13.63
N ASP A 181 -5.63 -17.92 12.67
CA ASP A 181 -6.91 -17.74 12.00
C ASP A 181 -7.17 -18.90 11.02
N LYS A 182 -8.42 -19.09 10.61
CA LYS A 182 -8.81 -20.18 9.71
C LYS A 182 -8.10 -20.10 8.34
N ASN A 183 -7.97 -18.88 7.82
CA ASN A 183 -7.39 -18.58 6.50
C ASN A 183 -6.27 -17.52 6.65
N PRO A 184 -5.12 -17.85 7.26
CA PRO A 184 -4.03 -16.88 7.40
C PRO A 184 -3.50 -16.47 6.01
N PRO A 185 -2.88 -15.27 5.87
CA PRO A 185 -2.22 -14.90 4.63
C PRO A 185 -1.23 -15.98 4.18
N THR A 186 -1.28 -16.34 2.89
CA THR A 186 -0.49 -17.47 2.35
C THR A 186 0.93 -17.09 1.96
N ALA A 187 1.18 -15.80 1.75
CA ALA A 187 2.49 -15.25 1.45
C ALA A 187 2.61 -13.81 1.97
N GLN A 188 3.86 -13.39 2.17
CA GLN A 188 4.23 -12.04 2.56
C GLN A 188 5.30 -11.52 1.61
N LEU A 189 5.10 -10.30 1.08
CA LEU A 189 6.09 -9.56 0.29
C LEU A 189 6.45 -8.25 1.01
N LEU A 190 7.76 -7.97 1.13
CA LEU A 190 8.33 -6.81 1.83
C LEU A 190 9.30 -6.06 0.92
#